data_AF-A0A1U8LCX9-F1
#
_entry.id   AF-A0A1U8LCX9-F1
#
_cell.length_a   1.000
_cell.length_b   1.000
_cell.length_c   1.000
_cell.angle_alpha   90.00
_cell.angle_beta   90.00
_cell.angle_gamma   90.00
#
_symmetry.space_group_name_H-M   'P 1'
#
loop_
_entity.id
_entity.type
_entity.pdbx_description
1 polymer ?
#
loop_
_entity_poly.entity_id
_entity_poly.type
_entity_poly.pdbx_seq_one_letter_code
_entity_poly.pdbx_strand_id
1 'polypeptide(L)'
;MSVVFMIPVNVTTKGLEMGLTKTLDIFVSMDLSNNQFSGEILEDVGRLISLQMLNFSHNNFTGPIPASFGNLVALESLDLSSNKFSGGIPSQMTNLTFLAVLNLSNNKLVGPIPHGNQFDTFDNDSYSGNLGLCGLPLSKQCVNHRGPDPPSPLVVEHEGSKIPFFWQVVMMGYGSGVVIGLSLGYIVFTTGRPWWFVRKVDRDWQYNFTKWVQRNKVGRN
;
A
#
# COMPACT_ATOMS: atom_id res chain seq x y z
N MET A 1 -33.39 15.91 -17.86
CA MET A 1 -33.77 17.27 -17.42
C MET A 1 -32.83 17.63 -16.28
N SER A 2 -31.67 18.19 -16.63
CA SER A 2 -30.59 18.44 -15.67
C SER A 2 -30.75 19.86 -15.15
N VAL A 3 -31.12 19.98 -13.88
CA VAL A 3 -31.12 21.26 -13.17
C VAL A 3 -29.69 21.50 -12.71
N VAL A 4 -28.98 22.38 -13.42
CA VAL A 4 -27.60 22.77 -13.09
C VAL A 4 -27.67 23.87 -12.04
N PHE A 5 -27.31 23.57 -10.79
CA PHE A 5 -27.07 24.59 -9.78
C PHE A 5 -25.68 25.20 -10.00
N MET A 6 -25.65 26.42 -10.53
CA MET A 6 -24.44 27.24 -10.58
C MET A 6 -24.21 27.86 -9.20
N ILE A 7 -23.24 27.37 -8.43
CA ILE A 7 -22.76 28.09 -7.23
C ILE A 7 -21.37 28.65 -7.58
N PRO A 8 -21.21 29.98 -7.73
CA PRO A 8 -19.90 30.58 -7.92
C PRO A 8 -19.09 30.45 -6.62
N VAL A 9 -17.89 29.88 -6.72
CA VAL A 9 -16.92 29.88 -5.61
C VAL A 9 -16.06 31.13 -5.75
N ASN A 10 -16.21 32.05 -4.80
CA ASN A 10 -15.35 33.23 -4.70
C ASN A 10 -14.13 32.87 -3.86
N VAL A 11 -12.97 32.75 -4.49
CA VAL A 11 -11.70 32.55 -3.79
C VAL A 11 -11.09 33.93 -3.51
N THR A 12 -10.95 34.28 -2.24
CA THR A 12 -10.29 35.52 -1.80
C THR A 12 -8.90 35.19 -1.27
N THR A 13 -7.86 35.63 -1.97
CA THR A 13 -6.48 35.56 -1.47
C THR A 13 -5.83 36.93 -1.56
N LYS A 14 -5.43 37.50 -0.40
CA LYS A 14 -4.61 38.72 -0.24
C LYS A 14 -4.87 39.82 -1.29
N GLY A 15 -6.15 40.17 -1.50
CA GLY A 15 -6.56 41.30 -2.35
C GLY A 15 -6.87 40.98 -3.82
N LEU A 16 -6.89 39.71 -4.21
CA LEU A 16 -7.34 39.27 -5.53
C LEU A 16 -8.68 38.52 -5.40
N GLU A 17 -9.75 39.06 -5.99
CA GLU A 17 -11.02 38.35 -6.17
C GLU A 17 -11.03 37.72 -7.56
N MET A 18 -11.02 36.39 -7.63
CA MET A 18 -11.15 35.66 -8.89
C MET A 18 -12.51 34.95 -8.92
N GLY A 19 -13.39 35.36 -9.84
CA GLY A 19 -14.65 34.69 -10.13
C GLY A 19 -14.45 33.59 -11.16
N LEU A 20 -14.54 32.33 -10.73
CA LEU A 20 -14.48 31.16 -11.63
C LEU A 20 -15.87 30.89 -12.22
N THR A 21 -16.13 31.35 -13.45
CA THR A 21 -17.45 31.27 -14.13
C THR A 21 -17.57 30.11 -15.14
N LYS A 22 -16.69 29.12 -15.10
CA LYS A 22 -16.82 27.88 -15.89
C LYS A 22 -16.53 26.66 -15.03
N THR A 23 -17.59 26.02 -14.57
CA THR A 23 -17.55 24.68 -13.99
C THR A 23 -17.50 23.70 -15.18
N LEU A 24 -16.30 23.21 -15.52
CA LEU A 24 -16.13 22.00 -16.33
C LEU A 24 -16.89 20.84 -15.65
N ASP A 25 -17.17 19.71 -16.31
CA ASP A 25 -17.62 18.50 -15.61
C ASP A 25 -16.54 18.08 -14.60
N ILE A 26 -16.59 18.64 -13.38
CA ILE A 26 -15.57 18.42 -12.36
C ILE A 26 -15.98 17.15 -11.65
N PHE A 27 -15.18 16.10 -11.81
CA PHE A 27 -15.09 15.05 -10.80
C PHE A 27 -14.95 15.74 -9.44
N VAL A 28 -15.97 15.62 -8.59
CA VAL A 28 -15.93 16.22 -7.25
C VAL A 28 -15.08 15.27 -6.40
N SER A 29 -13.80 15.56 -6.33
CA SER A 29 -12.80 14.75 -5.63
C SER A 29 -12.26 15.48 -4.39
N MET A 30 -12.09 14.74 -3.31
CA MET A 30 -11.39 15.20 -2.11
C MET A 30 -10.22 14.25 -1.82
N ASP A 31 -9.00 14.74 -1.99
CA ASP A 31 -7.77 14.01 -1.65
C ASP A 31 -7.05 14.73 -0.52
N LEU A 32 -6.98 14.08 0.64
CA LEU A 32 -6.24 14.51 1.83
C LEU A 32 -5.16 13.49 2.21
N SER A 33 -4.79 12.60 1.29
CA SER A 33 -3.85 11.52 1.55
C SER A 33 -2.45 12.00 1.92
N ASN A 34 -1.65 11.14 2.56
CA ASN A 34 -0.24 11.39 2.87
C ASN A 34 -0.01 12.62 3.77
N ASN A 35 -0.84 12.74 4.80
CA ASN A 35 -0.74 13.82 5.78
C ASN A 35 -0.62 13.25 7.20
N GLN A 36 -0.67 14.13 8.20
CA GLN A 36 -0.65 13.76 9.61
C GLN A 36 -2.00 14.03 10.29
N PHE A 37 -3.10 14.03 9.53
CA PHE A 37 -4.43 14.25 10.10
C PHE A 37 -4.77 13.15 11.11
N SER A 38 -5.36 13.55 12.23
CA SER A 38 -5.62 12.67 13.36
C SER A 38 -6.97 12.98 14.00
N GLY A 39 -7.46 12.07 14.84
CA GLY A 39 -8.79 12.15 15.41
C GLY A 39 -9.81 11.38 14.56
N GLU A 40 -11.07 11.52 14.92
CA GLU A 40 -12.17 10.82 14.26
C GLU A 40 -12.73 11.61 13.09
N ILE A 41 -13.27 10.90 12.10
CA ILE A 41 -14.01 11.54 11.01
C ILE A 41 -15.42 11.84 11.52
N LEU A 42 -15.87 13.08 11.32
CA LEU A 42 -17.22 13.50 11.68
C LEU A 42 -18.25 13.01 10.66
N GLU A 43 -19.47 12.76 11.13
CA GLU A 43 -20.60 12.33 10.29
C GLU A 43 -20.99 13.37 9.22
N ASP A 44 -20.58 14.62 9.35
CA ASP A 44 -20.83 15.68 8.37
C ASP A 44 -20.23 15.40 6.99
N VAL A 45 -19.19 14.56 6.90
CA VAL A 45 -18.59 14.17 5.61
C VAL A 45 -19.63 13.48 4.72
N GLY A 46 -20.57 12.72 5.29
CA GLY A 46 -21.65 12.10 4.53
C GLY A 46 -22.67 13.07 3.92
N ARG A 47 -22.56 14.37 4.17
CA ARG A 47 -23.38 15.41 3.52
C ARG A 47 -22.87 15.79 2.13
N LEU A 48 -21.67 15.36 1.77
CA LEU A 48 -21.03 15.63 0.47
C LEU A 48 -21.56 14.70 -0.62
N ILE A 49 -22.87 14.66 -0.83
CA ILE A 49 -23.57 13.66 -1.67
C ILE A 49 -23.14 13.65 -3.14
N SER A 50 -22.53 14.73 -3.64
CA SER A 50 -22.02 14.84 -5.02
C SER A 50 -20.57 14.36 -5.16
N LEU A 51 -19.91 13.94 -4.07
CA LEU A 51 -18.53 13.51 -4.06
C LEU A 51 -18.37 12.17 -4.82
N GLN A 52 -17.43 12.14 -5.76
CA GLN A 52 -17.12 10.97 -6.59
C GLN A 52 -15.83 10.26 -6.15
N MET A 53 -14.87 11.00 -5.61
CA MET A 53 -13.62 10.42 -5.10
C MET A 53 -13.30 10.96 -3.72
N LEU A 54 -13.00 10.06 -2.79
CA LEU A 54 -12.58 10.37 -1.44
C LEU A 54 -11.31 9.58 -1.10
N ASN A 55 -10.21 10.28 -0.86
CA ASN A 55 -8.94 9.67 -0.48
C ASN A 55 -8.42 10.29 0.83
N PHE A 56 -8.49 9.51 1.91
CA PHE A 56 -7.96 9.85 3.23
C PHE A 56 -6.78 8.94 3.64
N SER A 57 -6.23 8.19 2.68
CA SER A 57 -5.17 7.22 2.95
C SER A 57 -3.91 7.83 3.56
N HIS A 58 -3.09 7.01 4.21
CA HIS A 58 -1.78 7.42 4.76
C HIS A 58 -1.89 8.63 5.70
N ASN A 59 -2.76 8.51 6.69
CA ASN A 59 -2.97 9.50 7.75
C ASN A 59 -2.98 8.80 9.12
N ASN A 60 -3.39 9.53 10.15
CA ASN A 60 -3.47 9.05 11.53
C ASN A 60 -4.92 9.11 12.07
N PHE A 61 -5.93 8.98 11.20
CA PHE A 61 -7.34 8.97 11.60
C PHE A 61 -7.65 7.76 12.48
N THR A 62 -8.47 7.97 13.50
CA THR A 62 -8.86 6.99 14.53
C THR A 62 -10.38 6.87 14.61
N GLY A 63 -10.88 5.99 15.49
CA GLY A 63 -12.32 5.80 15.69
C GLY A 63 -12.97 4.95 14.59
N PRO A 64 -14.31 4.84 14.58
CA PRO A 64 -15.05 4.09 13.58
C PRO A 64 -15.12 4.82 12.24
N ILE A 65 -15.35 4.07 11.16
CA ILE A 65 -15.78 4.66 9.89
C ILE A 65 -17.22 5.17 10.09
N PRO A 66 -17.53 6.45 9.79
CA PRO A 66 -18.87 6.99 10.00
C PRO A 66 -19.92 6.29 9.14
N ALA A 67 -21.09 5.99 9.71
CA ALA A 67 -22.15 5.32 8.96
C ALA A 67 -22.72 6.21 7.84
N SER A 68 -22.62 7.53 7.98
CA SER A 68 -23.00 8.51 6.96
C SER A 68 -22.21 8.39 5.65
N PHE A 69 -21.10 7.64 5.60
CA PHE A 69 -20.41 7.35 4.34
C PHE A 69 -21.32 6.61 3.36
N GLY A 70 -22.31 5.87 3.84
CA GLY A 70 -23.35 5.26 3.01
C GLY A 70 -24.26 6.26 2.28
N ASN A 71 -24.22 7.55 2.62
CA ASN A 71 -25.00 8.60 1.96
C ASN A 71 -24.28 9.20 0.73
N LEU A 72 -23.00 8.87 0.52
CA LEU A 72 -22.19 9.38 -0.60
C LEU A 72 -22.55 8.64 -1.90
N VAL A 73 -23.81 8.69 -2.30
CA VAL A 73 -24.37 7.84 -3.37
C VAL A 73 -23.70 8.02 -4.74
N ALA A 74 -23.00 9.12 -4.99
CA ALA A 74 -22.24 9.36 -6.22
C ALA A 74 -20.78 8.87 -6.16
N LEU A 75 -20.34 8.27 -5.04
CA LEU A 75 -18.95 7.91 -4.82
C LEU A 75 -18.52 6.72 -5.68
N GLU A 76 -17.45 6.89 -6.43
CA GLU A 76 -16.84 5.92 -7.33
C GLU A 76 -15.53 5.34 -6.76
N SER A 77 -14.80 6.12 -5.98
CA SER A 77 -13.52 5.71 -5.39
C SER A 77 -13.42 6.14 -3.93
N LEU A 78 -13.12 5.18 -3.05
CA LEU A 78 -12.89 5.39 -1.62
C LEU A 78 -11.59 4.72 -1.17
N ASP A 79 -10.63 5.52 -0.72
CA ASP A 79 -9.41 5.02 -0.09
C ASP A 79 -9.26 5.56 1.34
N LEU A 80 -9.34 4.65 2.30
CA LEU A 80 -9.14 4.90 3.74
C LEU A 80 -7.93 4.13 4.28
N SER A 81 -7.10 3.57 3.40
CA SER A 81 -6.02 2.68 3.77
C SER A 81 -4.94 3.36 4.60
N SER A 82 -4.16 2.57 5.33
CA SER A 82 -3.02 3.05 6.11
C SER A 82 -3.41 4.17 7.10
N ASN A 83 -4.42 3.88 7.92
CA ASN A 83 -4.91 4.72 9.01
C ASN A 83 -5.03 3.88 10.30
N LYS A 84 -5.72 4.39 11.31
CA LYS A 84 -6.01 3.68 12.58
C LYS A 84 -7.51 3.53 12.82
N PHE A 85 -8.32 3.42 11.75
CA PHE A 85 -9.75 3.16 11.88
C PHE A 85 -9.98 1.84 12.62
N SER A 86 -11.01 1.82 13.45
CA SER A 86 -11.34 0.72 14.36
C SER A 86 -12.85 0.41 14.30
N GLY A 87 -13.29 -0.66 14.94
CA GLY A 87 -14.69 -1.08 14.85
C GLY A 87 -15.01 -1.78 13.52
N GLY A 88 -16.30 -2.00 13.26
CA GLY A 88 -16.78 -2.68 12.06
C GLY A 88 -16.95 -1.75 10.87
N ILE A 89 -16.94 -2.34 9.67
CA ILE A 89 -17.31 -1.63 8.44
C ILE A 89 -18.83 -1.40 8.49
N PRO A 90 -19.33 -0.16 8.42
CA PRO A 90 -20.77 0.12 8.46
C PRO A 90 -21.50 -0.56 7.31
N SER A 91 -22.58 -1.29 7.60
CA SER A 91 -23.38 -1.97 6.57
C SER A 91 -24.04 -0.97 5.60
N GLN A 92 -24.24 0.27 6.02
CA GLN A 92 -24.74 1.37 5.20
C GLN A 92 -23.88 1.63 3.97
N MET A 93 -22.58 1.31 4.00
CA MET A 93 -21.71 1.48 2.83
C MET A 93 -22.10 0.58 1.66
N THR A 94 -22.89 -0.48 1.89
CA THR A 94 -23.46 -1.29 0.80
C THR A 94 -24.42 -0.48 -0.10
N ASN A 95 -24.91 0.69 0.35
CA ASN A 95 -25.73 1.59 -0.48
C ASN A 95 -24.94 2.32 -1.58
N LEU A 96 -23.61 2.25 -1.57
CA LEU A 96 -22.75 2.92 -2.54
C LEU A 96 -22.71 2.12 -3.85
N THR A 97 -23.72 2.30 -4.70
CA THR A 97 -23.91 1.51 -5.92
C THR A 97 -22.94 1.82 -7.04
N PHE A 98 -22.34 3.01 -7.06
CA PHE A 98 -21.35 3.43 -8.04
C PHE A 98 -19.89 3.17 -7.63
N LEU A 99 -19.68 2.64 -6.41
CA LEU A 99 -18.33 2.44 -5.87
C LEU A 99 -17.60 1.35 -6.65
N ALA A 100 -16.57 1.76 -7.40
CA ALA A 100 -15.75 0.89 -8.24
C ALA A 100 -14.40 0.57 -7.60
N VAL A 101 -13.89 1.46 -6.73
CA VAL A 101 -12.61 1.27 -6.04
C VAL A 101 -12.80 1.45 -4.55
N LEU A 102 -12.43 0.43 -3.78
CA LEU A 102 -12.42 0.45 -2.32
C LEU A 102 -11.07 -0.03 -1.80
N ASN A 103 -10.47 0.74 -0.90
CA ASN A 103 -9.29 0.31 -0.15
C ASN A 103 -9.42 0.68 1.32
N LEU A 104 -9.56 -0.33 2.17
CA LEU A 104 -9.64 -0.24 3.63
C LEU A 104 -8.42 -0.89 4.32
N SER A 105 -7.41 -1.25 3.55
CA SER A 105 -6.26 -2.02 4.03
C SER A 105 -5.45 -1.28 5.10
N ASN A 106 -4.70 -2.02 5.90
CA ASN A 106 -3.79 -1.48 6.92
C ASN A 106 -4.49 -0.53 7.91
N ASN A 107 -5.60 -1.01 8.49
CA ASN A 107 -6.32 -0.36 9.59
C ASN A 107 -6.45 -1.33 10.78
N LYS A 108 -7.29 -0.99 11.77
CA LYS A 108 -7.63 -1.83 12.93
C LYS A 108 -9.10 -2.27 12.90
N LEU A 109 -9.65 -2.48 11.70
CA LEU A 109 -11.06 -2.87 11.53
C LEU A 109 -11.30 -4.31 12.01
N VAL A 110 -12.50 -4.56 12.53
CA VAL A 110 -12.90 -5.83 13.14
C VAL A 110 -14.30 -6.26 12.69
N GLY A 111 -14.59 -7.55 12.77
CA GLY A 111 -15.93 -8.08 12.49
C GLY A 111 -16.16 -8.46 11.02
N PRO A 112 -17.42 -8.78 10.65
CA PRO A 112 -17.75 -9.25 9.31
C PRO A 112 -17.64 -8.13 8.27
N ILE A 113 -17.13 -8.47 7.09
CA ILE A 113 -17.24 -7.63 5.89
C ILE A 113 -18.71 -7.60 5.45
N PRO A 114 -19.32 -6.42 5.24
CA PRO A 114 -20.68 -6.32 4.72
C PRO A 114 -20.79 -6.96 3.33
N HIS A 115 -21.89 -7.67 3.10
CA HIS A 115 -22.20 -8.29 1.82
C HIS A 115 -23.28 -7.50 1.09
N GLY A 116 -23.18 -7.43 -0.25
CA GLY A 116 -24.16 -6.82 -1.14
C GLY A 116 -23.58 -5.80 -2.13
N ASN A 117 -24.23 -5.69 -3.29
CA ASN A 117 -23.88 -4.77 -4.39
C ASN A 117 -22.39 -4.88 -4.77
N GLN A 118 -21.67 -3.75 -4.77
CA GLN A 118 -20.27 -3.70 -5.14
C GLN A 118 -19.34 -4.29 -4.07
N PHE A 119 -19.79 -4.42 -2.81
CA PHE A 119 -18.94 -4.94 -1.73
C PHE A 119 -18.53 -6.40 -1.92
N ASP A 120 -19.34 -7.20 -2.62
CA ASP A 120 -19.00 -8.59 -2.93
C ASP A 120 -18.00 -8.73 -4.09
N THR A 121 -17.67 -7.62 -4.77
CA THR A 121 -16.78 -7.61 -5.95
C THR A 121 -15.33 -7.24 -5.63
N PHE A 122 -15.07 -6.68 -4.45
CA PHE A 122 -13.74 -6.24 -4.06
C PHE A 122 -12.83 -7.40 -3.66
N ASP A 123 -11.54 -7.27 -3.98
CA ASP A 123 -10.54 -8.30 -3.71
C ASP A 123 -10.08 -8.30 -2.24
N ASN A 124 -9.37 -9.37 -1.85
CA ASN A 124 -8.74 -9.50 -0.54
C ASN A 124 -7.82 -8.31 -0.21
N ASP A 125 -7.12 -7.78 -1.20
CA ASP A 125 -6.17 -6.68 -1.04
C ASP A 125 -6.83 -5.43 -0.43
N SER A 126 -8.08 -5.14 -0.79
CA SER A 126 -8.89 -4.03 -0.24
C SER A 126 -9.09 -4.11 1.27
N TYR A 127 -8.97 -5.30 1.87
CA TYR A 127 -9.24 -5.55 3.30
C TYR A 127 -8.00 -5.98 4.08
N SER A 128 -6.87 -6.19 3.39
CA SER A 128 -5.62 -6.71 3.94
C SER A 128 -5.08 -5.85 5.11
N GLY A 129 -4.28 -6.45 5.99
CA GLY A 129 -3.71 -5.73 7.14
C GLY A 129 -4.68 -5.44 8.30
N ASN A 130 -5.96 -5.81 8.19
CA ASN A 130 -6.94 -5.74 9.28
C ASN A 130 -7.12 -7.11 9.96
N LEU A 131 -6.40 -7.37 11.06
CA LEU A 131 -6.38 -8.69 11.72
C LEU A 131 -7.77 -9.14 12.23
N GLY A 132 -8.65 -8.21 12.57
CA GLY A 132 -9.96 -8.49 13.15
C GLY A 132 -11.07 -8.73 12.14
N LEU A 133 -10.88 -8.42 10.86
CA LEU A 133 -11.91 -8.66 9.83
C LEU A 133 -12.10 -10.16 9.58
N CYS A 134 -13.28 -10.53 9.09
CA CYS A 134 -13.66 -11.87 8.68
C CYS A 134 -14.78 -11.82 7.63
N GLY A 135 -15.04 -12.94 6.94
CA GLY A 135 -16.01 -13.02 5.84
C GLY A 135 -15.36 -12.87 4.47
N LEU A 136 -16.09 -13.20 3.41
CA LEU A 136 -15.60 -13.05 2.03
C LEU A 136 -15.27 -11.57 1.73
N PRO A 137 -14.22 -11.26 0.95
CA PRO A 137 -13.32 -12.16 0.22
C PRO A 137 -12.18 -12.78 1.06
N LEU A 138 -12.10 -12.52 2.36
CA LEU A 138 -11.06 -13.08 3.23
C LEU A 138 -11.29 -14.57 3.47
N SER A 139 -10.21 -15.34 3.59
CA SER A 139 -10.29 -16.77 3.96
C SER A 139 -10.71 -17.00 5.42
N LYS A 140 -10.74 -15.95 6.25
CA LYS A 140 -11.08 -16.02 7.67
C LYS A 140 -12.59 -16.01 7.86
N GLN A 141 -13.15 -17.09 8.40
CA GLN A 141 -14.58 -17.19 8.69
C GLN A 141 -14.95 -16.41 9.97
N CYS A 142 -16.16 -15.84 9.99
CA CYS A 142 -16.71 -15.20 11.18
C CYS A 142 -17.29 -16.25 12.13
N VAL A 143 -16.82 -16.26 13.38
CA VAL A 143 -17.33 -17.18 14.41
C VAL A 143 -18.58 -16.57 15.05
N ASN A 144 -19.73 -17.22 14.86
CA ASN A 144 -20.97 -16.85 15.55
C ASN A 144 -20.95 -17.42 16.97
N HIS A 145 -20.64 -16.60 17.98
CA HIS A 145 -20.82 -17.00 19.38
C HIS A 145 -22.31 -17.12 19.72
N ARG A 146 -22.88 -18.32 19.57
CA ARG A 146 -24.23 -18.66 20.08
C ARG A 146 -24.28 -19.99 20.84
N GLY A 147 -23.18 -20.35 21.50
CA GLY A 147 -23.08 -21.48 22.44
C GLY A 147 -22.25 -21.08 23.66
N PRO A 148 -22.42 -21.73 24.82
CA PRO A 148 -21.74 -21.34 26.06
C PRO A 148 -20.23 -21.42 25.86
N ASP A 149 -19.53 -20.38 26.32
CA ASP A 149 -18.09 -20.24 26.14
C ASP A 149 -17.36 -21.54 26.55
N PRO A 150 -16.64 -22.21 25.63
CA PRO A 150 -15.63 -23.17 26.04
C PRO A 150 -14.53 -22.40 26.78
N PRO A 151 -13.95 -22.97 27.85
CA PRO A 151 -12.88 -22.31 28.57
C PRO A 151 -11.74 -21.99 27.59
N SER A 152 -11.22 -20.78 27.71
CA SER A 152 -10.07 -20.24 26.98
C SER A 152 -9.09 -21.36 26.61
N PRO A 153 -8.83 -21.61 25.31
CA PRO A 153 -7.75 -22.49 24.95
C PRO A 153 -6.47 -21.81 25.45
N LEU A 154 -5.78 -22.45 26.38
CA LEU A 154 -4.34 -22.30 26.50
C LEU A 154 -3.80 -22.39 25.08
N VAL A 155 -3.21 -21.30 24.61
CA VAL A 155 -2.53 -21.24 23.33
C VAL A 155 -1.34 -22.21 23.42
N VAL A 156 -1.59 -23.46 23.07
CA VAL A 156 -0.58 -24.35 22.51
C VAL A 156 -0.69 -24.10 21.01
N GLU A 157 0.15 -23.20 20.51
CA GLU A 157 0.35 -23.06 19.07
C GLU A 157 0.87 -24.40 18.54
N HIS A 158 0.03 -25.17 17.88
CA HIS A 158 0.49 -26.26 17.04
C HIS A 158 0.82 -25.71 15.65
N GLU A 159 2.10 -25.86 15.32
CA GLU A 159 2.80 -25.47 14.10
C GLU A 159 1.98 -25.55 12.80
N GLY A 160 1.70 -24.38 12.24
CA GLY A 160 1.62 -24.20 10.79
C GLY A 160 3.03 -23.97 10.25
N SER A 161 3.67 -25.06 9.83
CA SER A 161 4.93 -25.14 9.07
C SER A 161 5.37 -23.85 8.37
N LYS A 162 6.23 -23.06 9.02
CA LYS A 162 7.04 -21.99 8.40
C LYS A 162 8.51 -22.23 8.71
N ILE A 163 9.12 -23.03 7.84
CA ILE A 163 10.54 -23.25 7.55
C ILE A 163 11.52 -22.39 8.40
N PRO A 164 11.96 -22.88 9.57
CA PRO A 164 13.05 -22.27 10.36
C PRO A 164 14.39 -22.29 9.62
N PHE A 165 14.53 -23.23 8.68
CA PHE A 165 15.77 -23.51 7.94
C PHE A 165 16.20 -22.36 7.02
N PHE A 166 15.26 -21.64 6.40
CA PHE A 166 15.60 -20.61 5.42
C PHE A 166 16.20 -19.37 6.08
N TRP A 167 15.65 -18.93 7.21
CA TRP A 167 16.16 -17.75 7.93
C TRP A 167 17.53 -18.02 8.57
N GLN A 168 17.81 -19.23 9.05
CA GLN A 168 19.15 -19.58 9.53
C GLN A 168 20.19 -19.49 8.41
N VAL A 169 19.87 -20.00 7.21
CA VAL A 169 20.77 -19.91 6.04
C VAL A 169 20.95 -18.45 5.60
N VAL A 170 19.88 -17.66 5.57
CA VAL A 170 19.93 -16.22 5.24
C VAL A 170 20.78 -15.46 6.26
N MET A 171 20.63 -15.72 7.55
CA MET A 171 21.40 -15.05 8.61
C MET A 171 22.88 -15.47 8.61
N MET A 172 23.19 -16.74 8.34
CA MET A 172 24.58 -17.20 8.15
C MET A 172 25.24 -16.55 6.91
N GLY A 173 24.48 -16.36 5.82
CA GLY A 173 24.94 -15.68 4.61
C GLY A 173 25.19 -14.20 4.81
N TYR A 174 24.30 -13.49 5.52
CA TYR A 174 24.43 -12.05 5.75
C TYR A 174 25.63 -11.73 6.64
N GLY A 175 25.84 -12.51 7.72
CA GLY A 175 26.97 -12.30 8.62
C GLY A 175 28.33 -12.51 7.94
N SER A 176 28.47 -13.57 7.16
CA SER A 176 29.72 -13.86 6.44
C SER A 176 29.97 -12.89 5.28
N GLY A 177 28.92 -12.54 4.53
CA GLY A 177 28.99 -11.63 3.37
C GLY A 177 29.42 -10.21 3.75
N VAL A 178 28.88 -9.66 4.85
CA VAL A 178 29.24 -8.31 5.31
C VAL A 178 30.71 -8.24 5.76
N VAL A 179 31.21 -9.26 6.47
CA VAL A 179 32.60 -9.29 6.94
C VAL A 179 33.57 -9.41 5.76
N ILE A 180 33.28 -10.27 4.79
CA ILE A 180 34.11 -10.42 3.58
C ILE A 180 34.06 -9.14 2.73
N GLY A 181 32.88 -8.52 2.59
CA GLY A 181 32.71 -7.27 1.85
C GLY A 181 33.48 -6.11 2.47
N LEU A 182 33.38 -5.92 3.79
CA LEU A 182 34.10 -4.86 4.50
C LEU A 182 35.62 -5.08 4.50
N SER A 183 36.09 -6.33 4.65
CA SER A 183 37.52 -6.64 4.60
C SER A 183 38.13 -6.42 3.22
N LEU A 184 37.47 -6.88 2.14
CA LEU A 184 37.91 -6.59 0.77
C LEU A 184 37.84 -5.09 0.45
N GLY A 185 36.76 -4.41 0.85
CA GLY A 185 36.61 -2.96 0.68
C GLY A 185 37.70 -2.18 1.40
N TYR A 186 38.01 -2.55 2.64
CA TYR A 186 39.09 -1.94 3.43
C TYR A 186 40.47 -2.14 2.79
N ILE A 187 40.76 -3.35 2.29
CA ILE A 187 42.02 -3.61 1.57
C ILE A 187 42.12 -2.74 0.32
N VAL A 188 41.06 -2.63 -0.48
CA VAL A 188 41.05 -1.79 -1.69
C VAL A 188 41.21 -0.30 -1.36
N PHE A 189 40.56 0.17 -0.30
CA PHE A 189 40.60 1.55 0.14
C PHE A 189 41.96 1.96 0.73
N THR A 190 42.58 1.07 1.52
CA THR A 190 43.89 1.32 2.15
C THR A 190 45.07 1.11 1.22
N THR A 191 45.00 0.13 0.31
CA THR A 191 46.13 -0.21 -0.56
C THR A 191 46.14 0.55 -1.89
N GLY A 192 45.09 1.34 -2.19
CA GLY A 192 45.08 2.27 -3.33
C GLY A 192 45.52 1.61 -4.65
N ARG A 193 44.60 0.85 -5.26
CA ARG A 193 44.78 0.02 -6.48
C ARG A 193 45.71 -1.19 -6.27
N PRO A 194 45.17 -2.41 -6.09
CA PRO A 194 45.99 -3.61 -5.96
C PRO A 194 46.77 -3.88 -7.25
N TRP A 195 48.03 -3.47 -7.29
CA TRP A 195 48.93 -3.59 -8.44
C TRP A 195 49.09 -5.03 -8.94
N TRP A 196 48.93 -6.03 -8.08
CA TRP A 196 48.97 -7.44 -8.46
C TRP A 196 47.76 -7.86 -9.31
N PHE A 197 46.57 -7.29 -9.04
CA PHE A 197 45.36 -7.56 -9.80
C PHE A 197 45.40 -6.85 -11.15
N VAL A 198 45.80 -5.57 -11.16
CA VAL A 198 45.99 -4.79 -12.40
C VAL A 198 47.01 -5.48 -13.31
N ARG A 199 48.18 -5.91 -12.78
CA ARG A 199 49.17 -6.66 -13.56
C ARG A 199 48.65 -7.99 -14.11
N LYS A 200 47.76 -8.67 -13.40
CA LYS A 200 47.20 -9.95 -13.86
C LYS A 200 46.24 -9.73 -15.02
N VAL A 201 45.35 -8.74 -14.88
CA VAL A 201 44.41 -8.33 -15.95
C VAL A 201 45.17 -7.85 -17.19
N ASP A 202 46.21 -7.02 -17.01
CA ASP A 202 47.03 -6.54 -18.14
C ASP A 202 47.75 -7.69 -18.85
N ARG A 203 48.26 -8.68 -18.11
CA ARG A 203 48.96 -9.84 -18.70
C ARG A 203 48.02 -10.73 -19.50
N ASP A 204 46.82 -11.00 -18.97
CA ASP A 204 45.81 -11.81 -19.66
C ASP A 204 45.27 -11.09 -20.91
N TRP A 205 45.11 -9.77 -20.83
CA TRP A 205 44.72 -8.95 -21.98
C TRP A 205 45.80 -8.93 -23.06
N GLN A 206 47.07 -8.73 -22.69
CA GLN A 206 48.19 -8.77 -23.64
C GLN A 206 48.29 -10.11 -24.35
N TYR A 207 48.23 -11.23 -23.62
CA TYR A 207 48.26 -12.57 -24.20
C TYR A 207 47.15 -12.77 -25.24
N ASN A 208 45.92 -12.42 -24.89
CA ASN A 208 44.76 -12.55 -25.78
C ASN A 208 44.86 -11.62 -27.00
N PHE A 209 45.38 -10.40 -26.83
CA PHE A 209 45.60 -9.46 -27.93
C PHE A 209 46.66 -9.98 -28.91
N THR A 210 47.81 -10.46 -28.42
CA THR A 210 48.83 -11.07 -29.29
C THR A 210 48.31 -12.28 -30.06
N LYS A 211 47.53 -13.15 -29.40
CA LYS A 211 46.90 -14.31 -30.04
C LYS A 211 45.91 -13.90 -31.13
N TRP A 212 45.16 -12.82 -30.92
CA TRP A 212 44.22 -12.28 -31.89
C TRP A 212 44.93 -11.66 -33.10
N VAL A 213 46.01 -10.87 -32.88
CA VAL A 213 46.82 -10.28 -33.97
C VAL A 213 47.48 -11.36 -34.82
N GLN A 214 48.03 -12.43 -34.19
CA GLN A 214 48.62 -13.55 -34.93
C GLN A 214 47.59 -14.28 -35.80
N ARG A 215 46.37 -14.50 -35.29
CA ARG A 215 45.28 -15.09 -36.09
C ARG A 215 44.88 -14.25 -37.30
N ASN A 216 44.90 -12.92 -37.17
CA ASN A 216 44.51 -12.02 -38.26
C ASN A 216 45.63 -11.72 -39.27
N LYS A 217 46.90 -11.99 -38.95
CA LYS A 217 48.02 -11.89 -39.91
C LYS A 217 48.13 -13.11 -40.82
N VAL A 218 47.68 -14.28 -40.39
CA VAL A 218 47.73 -15.54 -41.19
C VAL A 218 46.62 -15.59 -42.25
N GLY A 219 45.59 -14.75 -42.16
CA GLY A 219 44.48 -14.67 -43.12
C GLY A 219 44.64 -13.66 -44.27
N ARG A 220 45.82 -13.05 -44.45
CA ARG A 220 46.13 -12.13 -45.56
C ARG A 220 47.49 -12.49 -46.18
N ASN A 221 47.52 -13.55 -46.99
CA ASN A 221 48.43 -13.81 -48.10
C ASN A 221 47.74 -14.75 -49.09
#